data_AF-A0A8B9LAN7-F1
#
_entry.id   AF-A0A8B9LAN7-F1
#
_cell.length_a   1.000
_cell.length_b   1.000
_cell.length_c   1.000
_cell.angle_alpha   90.00
_cell.angle_beta   90.00
_cell.angle_gamma   90.00
#
_symmetry.space_group_name_H-M   'P 1'
#
loop_
_entity.id
_entity.type
_entity.pdbx_description
1 polymer ?
#
loop_
_entity_poly.entity_id
_entity_poly.type
_entity_poly.pdbx_seq_one_letter_code
_entity_poly.pdbx_strand_id
1 'polypeptide(L)'
;VLNVWVSTDHDEIERVAKLWGAQVIRRSPEVSKDSSSSLETMQEFIKMRPEVDIVCHIQATSPCLHPYHIKEALQMIVDEGCDYVFSVVRRHQFRWSEVKREGKNPIPHNINIAKRPRRQDWPGELYENGSFYFYKREHLENGLQQCERMAYYEMLPEHSVDIDVDIDWPVAEERVLRFGYFGRDQPGEVKLLLCSVSGCLTDGQIYISVSGEELVSTNTRDLGAIHMLQSENIEVILISSSDDPVPKALAEKLARRACCTLRHGVDHKLSEVERLMKEKRLQWRDVAFLGTDTQDVECLSNAGLSGVPPQAPAAAGIAAKYTCRSPAGHGAVREFADYILLLKKKATSRADEERIDRMNF
;
A
#
# COMPACT_ATOMS: atom_id res chain seq x y z
N VAL A 1 22.94 -10.20 9.09
CA VAL A 1 21.83 -10.65 8.22
C VAL A 1 20.58 -9.89 8.65
N LEU A 2 19.81 -9.33 7.72
CA LEU A 2 18.58 -8.60 8.05
C LEU A 2 17.40 -9.55 7.87
N ASN A 3 16.65 -9.78 8.96
CA ASN A 3 15.45 -10.61 8.97
C ASN A 3 14.24 -9.74 9.33
N VAL A 4 13.12 -9.93 8.63
CA VAL A 4 11.86 -9.24 8.91
C VAL A 4 10.94 -10.19 9.66
N TRP A 5 10.46 -9.74 10.80
CA TRP A 5 9.54 -10.50 11.67
C TRP A 5 8.25 -9.72 11.88
N VAL A 6 7.12 -10.42 11.84
CA VAL A 6 5.83 -9.90 12.28
C VAL A 6 5.42 -10.64 13.55
N SER A 7 5.26 -9.88 14.61
CA SER A 7 4.82 -10.36 15.92
C SER A 7 3.31 -10.14 16.03
N THR A 8 2.53 -11.21 16.03
CA THR A 8 1.05 -11.11 16.00
C THR A 8 0.38 -12.28 16.71
N ASP A 9 -0.81 -12.05 17.21
CA ASP A 9 -1.75 -13.02 17.77
C ASP A 9 -2.98 -13.21 16.86
N HIS A 10 -2.99 -12.57 15.68
CA HIS A 10 -4.11 -12.58 14.74
C HIS A 10 -3.79 -13.40 13.48
N ASP A 11 -4.68 -14.34 13.15
CA ASP A 11 -4.45 -15.31 12.07
C ASP A 11 -4.38 -14.66 10.69
N GLU A 12 -5.18 -13.60 10.45
CA GLU A 12 -5.12 -12.89 9.18
C GLU A 12 -3.82 -12.11 9.00
N ILE A 13 -3.29 -11.51 10.08
CA ILE A 13 -2.02 -10.77 10.04
C ILE A 13 -0.88 -11.73 9.78
N GLU A 14 -0.88 -12.89 10.44
CA GLU A 14 0.09 -13.95 10.20
C GLU A 14 0.07 -14.43 8.74
N ARG A 15 -1.12 -14.67 8.18
CA ARG A 15 -1.26 -15.13 6.81
C ARG A 15 -0.71 -14.10 5.82
N VAL A 16 -1.05 -12.82 6.00
CA VAL A 16 -0.52 -11.73 5.14
C VAL A 16 1.00 -11.61 5.30
N ALA A 17 1.53 -11.64 6.53
CA ALA A 17 2.96 -11.57 6.77
C ALA A 17 3.74 -12.69 6.05
N LYS A 18 3.26 -13.94 6.16
CA LYS A 18 3.86 -15.09 5.48
C LYS A 18 3.79 -14.97 3.96
N LEU A 19 2.67 -14.47 3.42
CA LEU A 19 2.50 -14.25 1.98
C LEU A 19 3.58 -13.32 1.41
N TRP A 20 3.95 -12.28 2.17
CA TRP A 20 5.00 -11.33 1.81
C TRP A 20 6.41 -11.76 2.22
N GLY A 21 6.59 -13.00 2.68
CA GLY A 21 7.89 -13.58 3.02
C GLY A 21 8.46 -13.14 4.37
N ALA A 22 7.68 -12.46 5.21
CA ALA A 22 8.09 -12.18 6.58
C ALA A 22 8.01 -13.44 7.45
N GLN A 23 8.92 -13.54 8.41
CA GLN A 23 8.85 -14.57 9.45
C GLN A 23 7.82 -14.16 10.50
N VAL A 24 7.13 -15.11 11.12
CA VAL A 24 6.07 -14.81 12.09
C VAL A 24 6.39 -15.41 13.45
N ILE A 25 6.14 -14.62 14.50
CA ILE A 25 6.13 -15.09 15.89
C ILE A 25 4.74 -14.85 16.45
N ARG A 26 4.15 -15.92 17.03
CA ARG A 26 2.90 -15.81 17.77
C ARG A 26 3.19 -15.19 19.13
N ARG A 27 2.62 -14.01 19.36
CA ARG A 27 2.69 -13.34 20.66
C ARG A 27 1.90 -14.10 21.70
N SER A 28 2.36 -14.05 22.95
CA SER A 28 1.57 -14.59 24.04
C SER A 28 0.34 -13.72 24.36
N PRO A 29 -0.70 -14.27 25.00
CA PRO A 29 -1.85 -13.50 25.46
C PRO A 29 -1.48 -12.38 26.45
N GLU A 30 -0.35 -12.49 27.16
CA GLU A 30 0.09 -11.51 28.14
C GLU A 30 0.50 -10.18 27.50
N VAL A 31 1.12 -10.22 26.33
CA VAL A 31 1.62 -9.05 25.58
C VAL A 31 0.76 -8.68 24.35
N SER A 32 -0.42 -9.29 24.24
CA SER A 32 -1.38 -9.04 23.15
C SER A 32 -2.62 -8.27 23.62
N LYS A 33 -2.49 -7.44 24.67
CA LYS A 33 -3.59 -6.65 25.23
C LYS A 33 -3.58 -5.24 24.66
N ASP A 34 -4.73 -4.57 24.66
CA ASP A 34 -4.84 -3.14 24.26
C ASP A 34 -3.94 -2.21 25.09
N SER A 35 -3.60 -2.62 26.31
CA SER A 35 -2.72 -1.88 27.22
C SER A 35 -1.24 -2.28 27.11
N SER A 36 -0.90 -3.29 26.32
CA SER A 36 0.48 -3.77 26.18
C SER A 36 1.33 -2.74 25.46
N SER A 37 2.48 -2.43 26.03
CA SER A 37 3.44 -1.50 25.44
C SER A 37 4.25 -2.15 24.32
N SER A 38 4.75 -1.34 23.38
CA SER A 38 5.71 -1.82 22.37
C SER A 38 6.98 -2.39 23.00
N LEU A 39 7.38 -1.93 24.19
CA LEU A 39 8.55 -2.45 24.89
C LEU A 39 8.34 -3.90 25.34
N GLU A 40 7.18 -4.23 25.91
CA GLU A 40 6.87 -5.59 26.36
C GLU A 40 6.91 -6.59 25.20
N THR A 41 6.37 -6.20 24.03
CA THR A 41 6.39 -7.06 22.83
C THR A 41 7.80 -7.24 22.26
N MET A 42 8.62 -6.19 22.26
CA MET A 42 10.03 -6.29 21.88
C MET A 42 10.85 -7.15 22.84
N GLN A 43 10.61 -7.03 24.15
CA GLN A 43 11.26 -7.85 25.17
C GLN A 43 10.90 -9.33 25.03
N GLU A 44 9.65 -9.63 24.69
CA GLU A 44 9.24 -11.00 24.38
C GLU A 44 9.96 -11.54 23.14
N PHE A 45 10.04 -10.73 22.08
CA PHE A 45 10.72 -11.09 20.84
C PHE A 45 12.20 -11.44 21.06
N ILE A 46 12.97 -10.59 21.75
CA ILE A 46 14.39 -10.84 21.97
C ILE A 46 14.63 -12.07 22.86
N LYS A 47 13.72 -12.38 23.81
CA LYS A 47 13.81 -13.62 24.62
C LYS A 47 13.66 -14.86 23.76
N MET A 48 12.77 -14.84 22.77
CA MET A 48 12.60 -15.94 21.81
C MET A 48 13.72 -16.01 20.75
N ARG A 49 14.42 -14.90 20.52
CA ARG A 49 15.47 -14.75 19.51
C ARG A 49 16.79 -14.28 20.15
N PRO A 50 17.49 -15.15 20.90
CA PRO A 50 18.76 -14.81 21.55
C PRO A 50 19.86 -14.41 20.55
N GLU A 51 19.74 -14.80 19.29
CA GLU A 51 20.67 -14.48 18.21
C GLU A 51 20.58 -13.04 17.67
N VAL A 52 19.61 -12.24 18.11
CA VAL A 52 19.39 -10.88 17.61
C VAL A 52 20.15 -9.86 18.45
N ASP A 53 21.05 -9.10 17.81
CA ASP A 53 21.86 -8.05 18.43
C ASP A 53 21.22 -6.65 18.36
N ILE A 54 20.54 -6.36 17.26
CA ILE A 54 19.92 -5.06 16.99
C ILE A 54 18.47 -5.29 16.56
N VAL A 55 17.56 -4.56 17.18
CA VAL A 55 16.12 -4.60 16.88
C VAL A 55 15.71 -3.29 16.24
N CYS A 56 15.08 -3.36 15.06
CA CYS A 56 14.36 -2.26 14.46
C CYS A 56 12.87 -2.47 14.64
N HIS A 57 12.25 -1.71 15.52
CA HIS A 57 10.81 -1.69 15.71
C HIS A 57 10.18 -0.74 14.69
N ILE A 58 9.37 -1.30 13.79
CA ILE A 58 8.65 -0.56 12.75
C ILE A 58 7.17 -0.54 13.13
N GLN A 59 6.56 0.63 13.20
CA GLN A 59 5.12 0.73 13.47
C GLN A 59 4.32 0.63 12.17
N ALA A 60 3.30 -0.23 12.16
CA ALA A 60 2.41 -0.39 11.01
C ALA A 60 1.54 0.85 10.74
N THR A 61 1.45 1.77 11.69
CA THR A 61 0.70 3.04 11.61
C THR A 61 1.43 4.12 10.81
N SER A 62 2.69 3.90 10.40
CA SER A 62 3.46 4.86 9.59
C SER A 62 3.90 4.23 8.24
N PRO A 63 2.98 4.08 7.27
CA PRO A 63 3.15 3.19 6.11
C PRO A 63 4.06 3.73 4.98
N CYS A 64 4.71 4.88 5.15
CA CYS A 64 5.57 5.49 4.11
C CYS A 64 7.08 5.22 4.28
N LEU A 65 7.41 4.16 5.02
CA LEU A 65 8.79 3.77 5.27
C LEU A 65 9.46 3.18 4.01
N HIS A 66 10.75 3.47 3.82
CA HIS A 66 11.56 3.00 2.71
C HIS A 66 12.77 2.20 3.21
N PRO A 67 13.31 1.27 2.40
CA PRO A 67 14.49 0.50 2.77
C PRO A 67 15.73 1.35 3.04
N TYR A 68 15.90 2.50 2.39
CA TYR A 68 17.06 3.36 2.62
C TYR A 68 17.02 4.04 4.00
N HIS A 69 15.83 4.45 4.49
CA HIS A 69 15.67 4.97 5.85
C HIS A 69 16.22 3.97 6.89
N ILE A 70 15.87 2.69 6.75
CA ILE A 70 16.31 1.63 7.65
C ILE A 70 17.83 1.37 7.52
N LYS A 71 18.36 1.38 6.30
CA LYS A 71 19.80 1.15 6.09
C LYS A 71 20.66 2.27 6.67
N GLU A 72 20.28 3.52 6.42
CA GLU A 72 21.02 4.69 6.89
C GLU A 72 20.93 4.81 8.41
N ALA A 73 19.75 4.62 9.01
CA ALA A 73 19.62 4.59 10.46
C ALA A 73 20.36 3.43 11.13
N LEU A 74 20.47 2.27 10.46
CA LEU A 74 21.29 1.16 10.95
C LEU A 74 22.79 1.51 10.94
N GLN A 75 23.27 2.26 9.93
CA GLN A 75 24.66 2.73 9.88
C GLN A 75 24.99 3.61 11.08
N MET A 76 24.05 4.44 11.55
CA MET A 76 24.25 5.25 12.75
C MET A 76 24.49 4.39 14.01
N ILE A 77 23.86 3.21 14.11
CA ILE A 77 24.13 2.27 15.21
C ILE A 77 25.46 1.56 15.03
N VAL A 78 25.72 1.02 13.84
CA VAL A 78 26.87 0.14 13.58
C VAL A 78 28.18 0.92 13.47
N ASP A 79 28.18 2.05 12.76
CA ASP A 79 29.38 2.81 12.41
C ASP A 79 29.64 3.95 13.41
N GLU A 80 28.58 4.66 13.84
CA GLU A 80 28.71 5.78 14.80
C GLU A 80 28.59 5.32 16.25
N GLY A 81 28.15 4.09 16.49
CA GLY A 81 28.05 3.46 17.80
C GLY A 81 26.88 3.95 18.66
N CYS A 82 25.82 4.48 18.05
CA CYS A 82 24.59 4.86 18.74
C CYS A 82 23.90 3.64 19.38
N ASP A 83 23.27 3.85 20.53
CA ASP A 83 22.52 2.83 21.27
C ASP A 83 21.05 2.77 20.86
N TYR A 84 20.52 3.95 20.50
CA TYR A 84 19.12 4.17 20.17
C TYR A 84 19.02 5.20 19.04
N VAL A 85 18.30 4.83 17.97
CA VAL A 85 18.04 5.73 16.83
C VAL A 85 16.56 5.71 16.51
N PHE A 86 15.92 6.87 16.48
CA PHE A 86 14.49 6.99 16.21
C PHE A 86 14.21 7.96 15.07
N SER A 87 13.12 7.75 14.36
CA SER A 87 12.74 8.59 13.23
C SER A 87 12.02 9.85 13.69
N VAL A 88 12.34 10.98 13.03
CA VAL A 88 11.69 12.27 13.24
C VAL A 88 11.35 12.94 11.92
N VAL A 89 10.44 13.90 11.96
CA VAL A 89 10.14 14.82 10.87
C VAL A 89 10.23 16.25 11.37
N ARG A 90 10.78 17.14 10.55
CA ARG A 90 10.81 18.57 10.87
C ARG A 90 9.47 19.23 10.57
N ARG A 91 8.94 19.94 11.56
CA ARG A 91 7.69 20.69 11.43
C ARG A 91 7.82 22.13 11.90
N HIS A 92 6.95 22.98 11.37
CA HIS A 92 7.01 24.43 11.53
C HIS A 92 5.79 25.01 12.26
N GLN A 93 4.99 24.18 12.94
CA GLN A 93 3.85 24.66 13.73
C GLN A 93 4.32 25.36 15.01
N PHE A 94 3.53 26.34 15.43
CA PHE A 94 3.73 27.00 16.71
C PHE A 94 2.93 26.27 17.78
N ARG A 95 3.61 25.80 18.83
CA ARG A 95 3.02 25.04 19.93
C ARG A 95 2.60 25.97 21.06
N TRP A 96 1.47 25.65 21.68
CA TRP A 96 0.89 26.39 22.79
C TRP A 96 0.47 25.43 23.90
N SER A 97 0.56 25.89 25.14
CA SER A 97 0.11 25.13 26.29
C SER A 97 -1.41 24.99 26.31
N GLU A 98 -1.89 23.84 26.76
CA GLU A 98 -3.30 23.64 27.09
C GLU A 98 -3.74 24.53 28.27
N VAL A 99 -4.95 25.10 28.21
CA VAL A 99 -5.53 25.89 29.29
C VAL A 99 -6.63 25.07 29.99
N LYS A 100 -6.30 24.47 31.13
CA LYS A 100 -7.22 23.63 31.91
C LYS A 100 -8.14 24.39 32.88
N ARG A 101 -7.90 25.68 33.10
CA ARG A 101 -8.69 26.52 34.02
C ARG A 101 -9.08 27.82 33.32
N GLU A 102 -10.36 28.18 33.44
CA GLU A 102 -10.85 29.48 32.96
C GLU A 102 -10.05 30.64 33.56
N GLY A 103 -9.77 31.66 32.75
CA GLY A 103 -9.06 32.87 33.15
C GLY A 103 -7.53 32.82 33.04
N LYS A 104 -6.93 31.73 32.56
CA LYS A 104 -5.49 31.69 32.22
C LYS A 104 -5.26 31.83 30.71
N ASN A 105 -4.22 32.57 30.32
CA ASN A 105 -3.80 32.67 28.92
C ASN A 105 -2.93 31.46 28.52
N PRO A 106 -3.00 31.01 27.25
CA PRO A 106 -2.09 29.99 26.74
C PRO A 106 -0.66 30.54 26.65
N ILE A 107 0.32 29.68 26.93
CA ILE A 107 1.75 29.99 26.90
C ILE A 107 2.35 29.40 25.62
N PRO A 108 3.07 30.18 24.80
CA PRO A 108 3.77 29.63 23.64
C PRO A 108 4.99 28.81 24.06
N HIS A 109 5.19 27.65 23.43
CA HIS A 109 6.35 26.79 23.72
C HIS A 109 7.58 27.12 22.85
N ASN A 110 7.36 27.49 21.59
CA ASN A 110 8.43 27.59 20.58
C ASN A 110 8.38 28.91 19.79
N ILE A 111 7.65 29.92 20.29
CA ILE A 111 7.49 31.21 19.62
C ILE A 111 7.54 32.38 20.59
N ASN A 112 8.27 33.42 20.23
CA ASN A 112 8.16 34.73 20.86
C ASN A 112 7.02 35.52 20.21
N ILE A 113 5.95 35.79 20.96
CA ILE A 113 4.76 36.50 20.45
C ILE A 113 5.10 37.90 19.95
N ALA A 114 5.99 38.61 20.65
CA ALA A 114 6.39 39.97 20.28
C ALA A 114 7.22 40.02 18.98
N LYS A 115 7.79 38.89 18.56
CA LYS A 115 8.61 38.77 17.35
C LYS A 115 8.21 37.51 16.57
N ARG A 116 6.92 37.38 16.26
CA ARG A 116 6.36 36.21 15.58
C ARG A 116 6.97 36.06 14.17
N PRO A 117 7.80 35.04 13.90
CA PRO A 117 8.28 34.79 12.55
C PRO A 117 7.15 34.22 11.68
N ARG A 118 7.28 34.31 10.34
CA ARG A 118 6.46 33.49 9.45
C ARG A 118 6.93 32.04 9.57
N ARG A 119 6.07 31.06 9.27
CA ARG A 119 6.41 29.63 9.44
C ARG A 119 7.61 29.19 8.60
N GLN A 120 7.81 29.82 7.45
CA GLN A 120 8.93 29.56 6.55
C GLN A 120 10.25 30.22 6.99
N ASP A 121 10.22 31.13 7.98
CA ASP A 121 11.39 31.92 8.39
C ASP A 121 12.05 31.38 9.66
N TRP A 122 11.69 30.19 10.12
CA TRP A 122 12.33 29.58 11.30
C TRP A 122 12.70 28.12 11.03
N PRO A 123 13.71 27.57 11.73
CA PRO A 123 14.24 26.23 11.45
C PRO A 123 13.32 25.05 11.75
N GLY A 124 12.13 25.29 12.33
CA GLY A 124 11.24 24.23 12.77
C GLY A 124 11.73 23.49 14.02
N GLU A 125 10.92 22.54 14.45
CA GLU A 125 11.24 21.57 15.51
C GLU A 125 11.12 20.15 14.96
N LEU A 126 11.85 19.24 15.59
CA LEU A 126 11.79 17.80 15.30
C LEU A 126 10.62 17.18 16.05
N TYR A 127 9.81 16.42 15.34
CA TYR A 127 8.71 15.63 15.86
C TYR A 127 8.99 14.17 15.58
N GLU A 128 8.96 13.34 16.60
CA GLU A 128 8.94 11.89 16.41
C GLU A 128 7.74 11.50 15.53
N ASN A 129 7.95 10.58 14.59
CA ASN A 129 6.96 10.26 13.54
C ASN A 129 6.69 8.76 13.39
N GLY A 130 6.86 8.00 14.48
CA GLY A 130 6.45 6.59 14.61
C GLY A 130 7.12 5.57 13.70
N SER A 131 7.86 6.02 12.68
CA SER A 131 8.18 5.19 11.52
C SER A 131 9.13 4.04 11.86
N PHE A 132 10.16 4.31 12.66
CA PHE A 132 10.98 3.26 13.23
C PHE A 132 11.75 3.68 14.48
N TYR A 133 12.18 2.66 15.22
CA TYR A 133 13.00 2.76 16.42
C TYR A 133 14.03 1.64 16.44
N PHE A 134 15.30 1.98 16.40
CA PHE A 134 16.39 1.03 16.54
C PHE A 134 16.89 0.97 17.97
N TYR A 135 17.15 -0.24 18.44
CA TYR A 135 17.73 -0.52 19.75
C TYR A 135 18.82 -1.58 19.63
N LYS A 136 19.92 -1.40 20.36
CA LYS A 136 20.75 -2.56 20.73
C LYS A 136 19.99 -3.42 21.74
N ARG A 137 20.14 -4.74 21.62
CA ARG A 137 19.46 -5.73 22.46
C ARG A 137 19.58 -5.45 23.95
N GLU A 138 20.77 -5.14 24.43
CA GLU A 138 21.07 -4.89 25.85
C GLU A 138 20.17 -3.81 26.48
N HIS A 139 19.78 -2.80 25.71
CA HIS A 139 18.94 -1.70 26.19
C HIS A 139 17.46 -2.08 26.30
N LEU A 140 17.01 -3.03 25.48
CA LEU A 140 15.65 -3.58 25.59
C LEU A 140 15.50 -4.45 26.85
N GLU A 141 16.54 -5.17 27.25
CA GLU A 141 16.53 -6.01 28.45
C GLU A 141 16.40 -5.18 29.74
N ASN A 142 17.03 -4.00 29.78
CA ASN A 142 17.07 -3.11 30.96
C ASN A 142 16.01 -1.99 30.95
N GLY A 143 15.00 -2.07 30.07
CA GLY A 143 13.88 -1.13 30.04
C GLY A 143 14.26 0.30 29.60
N LEU A 144 15.21 0.43 28.68
CA LEU A 144 15.63 1.69 28.03
C LEU A 144 16.27 2.75 28.96
N GLN A 145 16.47 2.46 30.24
CA GLN A 145 17.04 3.41 31.21
C GLN A 145 18.54 3.71 30.96
N GLN A 146 19.21 2.93 30.11
CA GLN A 146 20.66 2.98 29.87
C GLN A 146 21.05 3.44 28.46
N CYS A 147 20.11 3.97 27.66
CA CYS A 147 20.44 4.53 26.35
C CYS A 147 21.23 5.84 26.51
N GLU A 148 22.55 5.76 26.58
CA GLU A 148 23.42 6.93 26.76
C GLU A 148 23.66 7.67 25.43
N ARG A 149 23.75 6.94 24.31
CA ARG A 149 24.00 7.53 22.99
C ARG A 149 22.77 7.44 22.09
N MET A 150 21.92 8.46 22.17
CA MET A 150 20.72 8.60 21.34
C MET A 150 20.99 9.48 20.11
N ALA A 151 20.44 9.08 18.96
CA ALA A 151 20.41 9.91 17.76
C ALA A 151 19.02 9.86 17.11
N TYR A 152 18.77 10.79 16.18
CA TYR A 152 17.55 10.82 15.39
C TYR A 152 17.88 10.73 13.91
N TYR A 153 16.97 10.14 13.14
CA TYR A 153 17.01 10.16 11.68
C TYR A 153 15.88 11.05 11.17
N GLU A 154 16.24 12.17 10.53
CA GLU A 154 15.25 13.12 9.99
C GLU A 154 14.73 12.66 8.63
N MET A 155 13.48 12.23 8.61
CA MET A 155 12.75 11.85 7.40
C MET A 155 12.17 13.09 6.71
N LEU A 156 12.09 13.01 5.38
CA LEU A 156 11.38 14.01 4.58
C LEU A 156 9.88 14.06 4.94
N PRO A 157 9.24 15.25 4.92
CA PRO A 157 7.83 15.40 5.29
C PRO A 157 6.85 14.54 4.47
N GLU A 158 7.15 14.26 3.21
CA GLU A 158 6.37 13.38 2.33
C GLU A 158 6.39 11.91 2.75
N HIS A 159 7.39 11.47 3.53
CA HIS A 159 7.46 10.12 4.09
C HIS A 159 6.90 10.02 5.52
N SER A 160 6.47 11.14 6.11
CA SER A 160 5.92 11.17 7.46
C SER A 160 4.40 11.29 7.45
N VAL A 161 3.75 10.19 7.83
CA VAL A 161 2.32 10.12 8.13
C VAL A 161 2.07 9.04 9.15
N ASP A 162 1.22 9.35 10.11
CA ASP A 162 0.80 8.46 11.18
C ASP A 162 -0.72 8.28 11.05
N ILE A 163 -1.18 7.05 11.24
CA ILE A 163 -2.60 6.68 11.26
C ILE A 163 -2.99 6.50 12.74
N ASP A 164 -3.41 7.59 13.37
CA ASP A 164 -3.85 7.59 14.78
C ASP A 164 -5.37 7.50 14.89
N VAL A 165 -6.08 8.12 13.94
CA VAL A 165 -7.54 8.15 13.87
C VAL A 165 -8.03 7.92 12.44
N ASP A 166 -9.31 7.57 12.29
CA ASP A 166 -9.90 7.21 10.98
C ASP A 166 -9.69 8.26 9.87
N ILE A 167 -9.63 9.55 10.22
CA ILE A 167 -9.44 10.63 9.25
C ILE A 167 -8.01 10.67 8.67
N ASP A 168 -7.05 10.03 9.33
CA ASP A 168 -5.67 9.94 8.85
C ASP A 168 -5.54 8.93 7.71
N TRP A 169 -6.41 7.90 7.67
CA TRP A 169 -6.38 6.85 6.65
C TRP A 169 -6.36 7.38 5.21
N PRO A 170 -7.31 8.24 4.76
CA PRO A 170 -7.27 8.74 3.39
C PRO A 170 -6.01 9.59 3.09
N VAL A 171 -5.47 10.27 4.10
CA VAL A 171 -4.24 11.05 3.97
C VAL A 171 -3.02 10.12 3.83
N ALA A 172 -2.96 9.08 4.64
CA ALA A 172 -1.93 8.05 4.58
C ALA A 172 -1.98 7.30 3.25
N GLU A 173 -3.16 6.90 2.79
CA GLU A 173 -3.35 6.21 1.51
C GLU A 173 -2.82 7.05 0.35
N GLU A 174 -3.24 8.31 0.22
CA GLU A 174 -2.73 9.21 -0.83
C GLU A 174 -1.21 9.42 -0.74
N ARG A 175 -0.67 9.48 0.47
CA ARG A 175 0.77 9.66 0.67
C ARG A 175 1.55 8.40 0.33
N VAL A 176 1.06 7.21 0.70
CA VAL A 176 1.65 5.92 0.30
C VAL A 176 1.58 5.76 -1.20
N LEU A 177 0.43 6.07 -1.82
CA LEU A 177 0.28 6.08 -3.26
C LEU A 177 1.36 6.94 -3.89
N ARG A 178 1.55 8.18 -3.42
CA ARG A 178 2.48 9.16 -3.98
C ARG A 178 3.95 8.87 -3.73
N PHE A 179 4.28 8.52 -2.50
CA PHE A 179 5.65 8.52 -2.01
C PHE A 179 6.07 7.17 -1.44
N GLY A 180 5.15 6.26 -1.14
CA GLY A 180 5.43 4.98 -0.49
C GLY A 180 6.33 4.04 -1.31
N TYR A 181 6.84 3.03 -0.60
CA TYR A 181 7.66 1.97 -1.16
C TYR A 181 6.81 0.73 -1.47
N PHE A 182 6.85 0.27 -2.73
CA PHE A 182 6.02 -0.83 -3.23
C PHE A 182 6.82 -2.13 -3.49
N GLY A 183 8.02 -2.27 -2.94
CA GLY A 183 8.88 -3.43 -3.15
C GLY A 183 9.95 -3.26 -4.23
N ARG A 184 10.79 -4.29 -4.41
CA ARG A 184 11.85 -4.31 -5.44
C ARG A 184 11.31 -4.66 -6.82
N ASP A 185 10.25 -5.43 -6.86
CA ASP A 185 9.44 -5.63 -8.05
C ASP A 185 8.60 -4.38 -8.23
N GLN A 186 9.19 -3.36 -8.85
CA GLN A 186 8.40 -2.26 -9.38
C GLN A 186 7.31 -2.90 -10.25
N PRO A 187 6.05 -2.45 -10.13
CA PRO A 187 5.07 -2.75 -11.16
C PRO A 187 5.75 -2.40 -12.48
N GLY A 188 5.90 -3.38 -13.37
CA GLY A 188 6.41 -3.11 -14.71
C GLY A 188 5.53 -2.05 -15.34
N GLU A 189 6.02 -1.37 -16.37
CA GLU A 189 5.12 -0.56 -17.19
C GLU A 189 3.99 -1.50 -17.64
N VAL A 190 2.79 -1.31 -17.10
CA VAL A 190 1.66 -2.19 -17.40
C VAL A 190 1.37 -2.06 -18.89
N LYS A 191 1.35 -3.18 -19.59
CA LYS A 191 1.08 -3.26 -21.03
C LYS A 191 -0.25 -3.95 -21.33
N LEU A 192 -0.77 -4.70 -20.37
CA LEU A 192 -1.98 -5.48 -20.51
C LEU A 192 -2.83 -5.39 -19.24
N LEU A 193 -4.08 -5.00 -19.38
CA LEU A 193 -5.12 -5.16 -18.36
C LEU A 193 -6.06 -6.29 -18.76
N LEU A 194 -6.23 -7.28 -17.90
CA LEU A 194 -7.36 -8.20 -17.96
C LEU A 194 -8.43 -7.78 -16.95
N CYS A 195 -9.68 -7.71 -17.39
CA CYS A 195 -10.81 -7.29 -16.56
C CYS A 195 -11.94 -8.30 -16.68
N SER A 196 -12.41 -8.83 -15.54
CA SER A 196 -13.61 -9.66 -15.52
C SER A 196 -14.81 -8.87 -16.07
N VAL A 197 -15.72 -9.55 -16.77
CA VAL A 197 -16.95 -8.91 -17.28
C VAL A 197 -17.95 -8.75 -16.13
N SER A 198 -18.45 -9.87 -15.61
CA SER A 198 -19.34 -9.87 -14.45
C SER A 198 -18.58 -9.50 -13.16
N GLY A 199 -19.21 -8.71 -12.31
CA GLY A 199 -18.65 -8.30 -11.02
C GLY A 199 -17.47 -7.33 -11.11
N CYS A 200 -17.17 -6.78 -12.30
CA CYS A 200 -16.18 -5.72 -12.49
C CYS A 200 -16.69 -4.66 -13.47
N LEU A 201 -16.78 -5.00 -14.76
CA LEU A 201 -17.32 -4.08 -15.77
C LEU A 201 -18.84 -3.90 -15.62
N THR A 202 -19.55 -4.99 -15.26
CA THR A 202 -20.93 -4.95 -14.80
C THR A 202 -20.97 -5.11 -13.28
N ASP A 203 -22.11 -4.83 -12.67
CA ASP A 203 -22.36 -4.97 -11.24
C ASP A 203 -22.67 -6.42 -10.80
N GLY A 204 -22.56 -7.38 -11.73
CA GLY A 204 -22.87 -8.79 -11.48
C GLY A 204 -24.36 -9.13 -11.49
N GLN A 205 -25.24 -8.18 -11.79
CA GLN A 205 -26.69 -8.42 -11.89
C GLN A 205 -27.12 -8.68 -13.33
N ILE A 206 -28.01 -9.65 -13.52
CA ILE A 206 -28.78 -9.83 -14.76
C ILE A 206 -30.23 -9.49 -14.45
N TYR A 207 -30.83 -8.62 -15.25
CA TYR A 207 -32.25 -8.35 -15.23
C TYR A 207 -32.92 -9.20 -16.31
N ILE A 208 -33.86 -10.05 -15.93
CA ILE A 208 -34.59 -10.92 -16.85
C ILE A 208 -36.02 -10.42 -16.96
N SER A 209 -36.45 -10.06 -18.17
CA SER A 209 -37.82 -9.62 -18.42
C SER A 209 -38.80 -10.81 -18.42
N VAL A 210 -40.10 -10.52 -18.34
CA VAL A 210 -41.15 -11.55 -18.46
C VAL A 210 -41.14 -12.32 -19.79
N SER A 211 -40.57 -11.72 -20.85
CA SER A 211 -40.39 -12.38 -22.16
C SER A 211 -39.07 -13.16 -22.25
N GLY A 212 -38.24 -13.17 -21.20
CA GLY A 212 -36.94 -13.83 -21.17
C GLY A 212 -35.80 -13.00 -21.78
N GLU A 213 -35.99 -11.70 -22.00
CA GLU A 213 -34.89 -10.82 -22.42
C GLU A 213 -33.99 -10.52 -21.23
N GLU A 214 -32.68 -10.66 -21.44
CA GLU A 214 -31.67 -10.41 -20.41
C GLU A 214 -30.99 -9.05 -20.63
N LEU A 215 -30.92 -8.24 -19.58
CA LEU A 215 -30.29 -6.94 -19.57
C LEU A 215 -29.19 -6.88 -18.51
N VAL A 216 -28.09 -6.22 -18.84
CA VAL A 216 -27.02 -5.87 -17.90
C VAL A 216 -26.68 -4.40 -18.07
N SER A 217 -26.15 -3.78 -17.02
CA SER A 217 -25.74 -2.38 -17.04
C SER A 217 -24.21 -2.24 -16.95
N THR A 218 -23.67 -1.15 -17.49
CA THR A 218 -22.25 -0.78 -17.39
C THR A 218 -22.13 0.72 -17.15
N ASN A 219 -21.04 1.17 -16.52
CA ASN A 219 -20.78 2.58 -16.35
C ASN A 219 -20.11 3.19 -17.59
N THR A 220 -20.59 4.36 -18.04
CA THR A 220 -19.95 5.07 -19.16
C THR A 220 -18.53 5.54 -18.81
N ARG A 221 -18.23 5.82 -17.53
CA ARG A 221 -16.88 6.19 -17.08
C ARG A 221 -15.91 5.01 -17.16
N ASP A 222 -16.39 3.79 -16.91
CA ASP A 222 -15.60 2.56 -17.02
C ASP A 222 -15.21 2.31 -18.49
N LEU A 223 -16.15 2.49 -19.42
CA LEU A 223 -15.86 2.44 -20.86
C LEU A 223 -14.85 3.52 -21.28
N GLY A 224 -15.00 4.75 -20.78
CA GLY A 224 -14.04 5.82 -21.01
C GLY A 224 -12.63 5.51 -20.49
N ALA A 225 -12.54 4.84 -19.34
CA ALA A 225 -11.28 4.43 -18.74
C ALA A 225 -10.54 3.39 -19.57
N ILE A 226 -11.25 2.45 -20.20
CA ILE A 226 -10.68 1.49 -21.14
C ILE A 226 -10.00 2.23 -22.29
N HIS A 227 -10.64 3.25 -22.86
CA HIS A 227 -10.03 4.08 -23.90
C HIS A 227 -8.83 4.88 -23.41
N MET A 228 -8.86 5.40 -22.18
CA MET A 228 -7.71 6.10 -21.58
C MET A 228 -6.49 5.17 -21.49
N LEU A 229 -6.67 3.94 -21.00
CA LEU A 229 -5.61 2.93 -20.95
C LEU A 229 -5.06 2.60 -22.33
N GLN A 230 -5.94 2.40 -23.32
CA GLN A 230 -5.55 2.13 -24.71
C GLN A 230 -4.73 3.27 -25.32
N SER A 231 -5.07 4.54 -25.02
CA SER A 231 -4.31 5.71 -25.48
C SER A 231 -2.89 5.78 -24.92
N GLU A 232 -2.65 5.10 -23.79
CA GLU A 232 -1.35 4.98 -23.13
C GLU A 232 -0.64 3.66 -23.49
N ASN A 233 -1.05 3.02 -24.60
CA ASN A 233 -0.56 1.74 -25.11
C ASN A 233 -0.74 0.56 -24.15
N ILE A 234 -1.78 0.61 -23.31
CA ILE A 234 -2.17 -0.51 -22.44
C ILE A 234 -3.31 -1.25 -23.13
N GLU A 235 -3.04 -2.48 -23.58
CA GLU A 235 -4.06 -3.34 -24.15
C GLU A 235 -5.05 -3.76 -23.06
N VAL A 236 -6.35 -3.73 -23.37
CA VAL A 236 -7.40 -4.19 -22.45
C VAL A 236 -8.09 -5.41 -23.04
N ILE A 237 -8.20 -6.46 -22.23
CA ILE A 237 -8.91 -7.70 -22.56
C ILE A 237 -9.98 -7.94 -21.51
N LEU A 238 -11.24 -8.03 -21.95
CA LEU A 238 -12.32 -8.52 -21.11
C LEU A 238 -12.26 -10.05 -21.06
N ILE A 239 -12.43 -10.61 -19.86
CA ILE A 239 -12.42 -12.05 -19.64
C ILE A 239 -13.71 -12.48 -18.95
N SER A 240 -14.34 -13.55 -19.44
CA SER A 240 -15.50 -14.17 -18.83
C SER A 240 -15.35 -15.69 -18.81
N SER A 241 -15.80 -16.32 -17.73
CA SER A 241 -15.83 -17.78 -17.60
C SER A 241 -16.97 -18.39 -18.43
N SER A 242 -17.03 -19.72 -18.54
CA SER A 242 -18.14 -20.38 -19.25
C SER A 242 -19.46 -20.31 -18.51
N ASP A 243 -19.39 -20.20 -17.18
CA ASP A 243 -20.51 -20.01 -16.27
C ASP A 243 -20.77 -18.53 -15.93
N ASP A 244 -20.12 -17.60 -16.63
CA ASP A 244 -20.34 -16.17 -16.42
C ASP A 244 -21.83 -15.83 -16.65
N PRO A 245 -22.48 -15.14 -15.70
CA PRO A 245 -23.89 -14.79 -15.82
C PRO A 245 -24.17 -13.93 -17.07
N VAL A 246 -23.21 -13.12 -17.54
CA VAL A 246 -23.37 -12.30 -18.73
C VAL A 246 -23.23 -13.17 -19.98
N PRO A 247 -24.30 -13.33 -20.80
CA PRO A 247 -24.23 -14.19 -21.97
C PRO A 247 -23.22 -13.68 -23.00
N LYS A 248 -22.59 -14.62 -23.72
CA LYS A 248 -21.59 -14.33 -24.77
C LYS A 248 -21.99 -13.19 -25.70
N ALA A 249 -23.22 -13.21 -26.22
CA ALA A 249 -23.69 -12.20 -27.18
C ALA A 249 -23.72 -10.78 -26.58
N LEU A 250 -23.95 -10.65 -25.28
CA LEU A 250 -23.95 -9.39 -24.57
C LEU A 250 -22.53 -8.95 -24.21
N ALA A 251 -21.69 -9.87 -23.73
CA ALA A 251 -20.27 -9.62 -23.50
C ALA A 251 -19.56 -9.14 -24.79
N GLU A 252 -19.86 -9.74 -25.95
CA GLU A 252 -19.34 -9.31 -27.25
C GLU A 252 -19.80 -7.89 -27.63
N LYS A 253 -21.05 -7.53 -27.32
CA LYS A 253 -21.55 -6.16 -27.54
C LYS A 253 -20.81 -5.16 -26.66
N LEU A 254 -20.55 -5.50 -25.39
CA LEU A 254 -19.79 -4.67 -24.46
C LEU A 254 -18.34 -4.48 -24.94
N ALA A 255 -17.67 -5.57 -25.32
CA ALA A 255 -16.30 -5.52 -25.83
C ALA A 255 -16.17 -4.65 -27.10
N ARG A 256 -17.13 -4.78 -28.04
CA ARG A 256 -17.20 -3.91 -29.22
C ARG A 256 -17.39 -2.44 -28.85
N ARG A 257 -18.25 -2.14 -27.87
CA ARG A 257 -18.50 -0.77 -27.42
C ARG A 257 -17.30 -0.14 -26.72
N ALA A 258 -16.52 -0.95 -26.00
CA ALA A 258 -15.27 -0.56 -25.36
C ALA A 258 -14.05 -0.61 -26.31
N CYS A 259 -14.24 -1.01 -27.57
CA CYS A 259 -13.17 -1.23 -28.55
C CYS A 259 -12.02 -2.10 -28.02
N CYS A 260 -12.35 -3.21 -27.32
CA CYS A 260 -11.37 -4.08 -26.68
C CYS A 260 -11.61 -5.56 -27.03
N THR A 261 -10.64 -6.41 -26.71
CA THR A 261 -10.71 -7.86 -26.99
C THR A 261 -11.54 -8.56 -25.92
N LEU A 262 -12.28 -9.60 -26.29
CA LEU A 262 -12.99 -10.49 -25.37
C LEU A 262 -12.41 -11.90 -25.42
N ARG A 263 -12.15 -12.49 -24.24
CA ARG A 263 -11.92 -13.92 -24.03
C ARG A 263 -13.10 -14.48 -23.24
N HIS A 264 -14.00 -15.16 -23.95
CA HIS A 264 -15.21 -15.75 -23.36
C HIS A 264 -15.06 -17.25 -23.18
N GLY A 265 -15.69 -17.81 -22.15
CA GLY A 265 -15.71 -19.25 -21.90
C GLY A 265 -14.39 -19.76 -21.34
N VAL A 266 -13.75 -18.96 -20.48
CA VAL A 266 -12.45 -19.28 -19.90
C VAL A 266 -12.63 -19.88 -18.51
N ASP A 267 -12.55 -21.20 -18.41
CA ASP A 267 -12.73 -21.92 -17.13
C ASP A 267 -11.50 -21.80 -16.21
N HIS A 268 -10.32 -21.69 -16.79
CA HIS A 268 -9.06 -21.53 -16.07
C HIS A 268 -8.38 -20.22 -16.47
N LYS A 269 -8.78 -19.12 -15.82
CA LYS A 269 -8.28 -17.78 -16.13
C LYS A 269 -6.75 -17.67 -16.00
N LEU A 270 -6.14 -18.35 -15.01
CA LEU A 270 -4.69 -18.38 -14.85
C LEU A 270 -4.00 -18.86 -16.13
N SER A 271 -4.37 -20.05 -16.62
CA SER A 271 -3.80 -20.65 -17.83
C SER A 271 -4.00 -19.78 -19.06
N GLU A 272 -5.14 -19.09 -19.19
CA GLU A 272 -5.39 -18.18 -20.30
C GLU A 272 -4.52 -16.91 -20.21
N VAL A 273 -4.34 -16.35 -19.01
CA VAL A 273 -3.43 -15.21 -18.80
C VAL A 273 -1.99 -15.60 -19.14
N GLU A 274 -1.51 -16.76 -18.68
CA GLU A 274 -0.17 -17.27 -18.99
C GLU A 274 0.03 -17.49 -20.50
N ARG A 275 -1.00 -18.01 -21.19
CA ARG A 275 -0.98 -18.15 -22.64
C ARG A 275 -0.84 -16.81 -23.35
N LEU A 276 -1.65 -15.82 -22.97
CA LEU A 276 -1.60 -14.46 -23.53
C LEU A 276 -0.25 -13.80 -23.26
N MET A 277 0.30 -13.97 -22.06
CA MET A 277 1.62 -13.48 -21.69
C MET A 277 2.70 -14.10 -22.58
N LYS A 278 2.66 -15.41 -22.82
CA LYS A 278 3.61 -16.10 -23.70
C LYS A 278 3.50 -15.61 -25.14
N GLU A 279 2.28 -15.47 -25.67
CA GLU A 279 2.01 -14.96 -27.02
C GLU A 279 2.58 -13.53 -27.20
N LYS A 280 2.42 -12.70 -26.17
CA LYS A 280 2.82 -11.28 -26.19
C LYS A 280 4.22 -11.02 -25.63
N ARG A 281 4.94 -12.06 -25.19
CA ARG A 281 6.26 -11.98 -24.54
C ARG A 281 6.27 -11.05 -23.32
N LEU A 282 5.22 -11.14 -22.50
CA LEU A 282 5.05 -10.38 -21.26
C LEU A 282 5.44 -11.22 -20.04
N GLN A 283 5.78 -10.53 -18.96
CA GLN A 283 5.93 -11.10 -17.62
C GLN A 283 4.79 -10.62 -16.73
N TRP A 284 4.59 -11.29 -15.59
CA TRP A 284 3.50 -10.94 -14.67
C TRP A 284 3.55 -9.47 -14.21
N ARG A 285 4.75 -8.91 -14.06
CA ARG A 285 4.97 -7.49 -13.77
C ARG A 285 4.38 -6.53 -14.80
N ASP A 286 4.22 -6.95 -16.06
CA ASP A 286 3.66 -6.14 -17.15
C ASP A 286 2.12 -6.24 -17.23
N VAL A 287 1.51 -7.07 -16.38
CA VAL A 287 0.07 -7.40 -16.39
C VAL A 287 -0.63 -6.77 -15.20
N ALA A 288 -1.75 -6.10 -15.48
CA ALA A 288 -2.76 -5.73 -14.50
C ALA A 288 -3.96 -6.69 -14.59
N PHE A 289 -4.55 -7.04 -13.44
CA PHE A 289 -5.73 -7.89 -13.38
C PHE A 289 -6.80 -7.30 -12.47
N LEU A 290 -8.01 -7.05 -13.00
CA LEU A 290 -9.18 -6.64 -12.22
C LEU A 290 -10.16 -7.81 -12.16
N GLY A 291 -10.28 -8.41 -10.98
CA GLY A 291 -11.09 -9.60 -10.70
C GLY A 291 -12.19 -9.35 -9.68
N THR A 292 -13.04 -10.35 -9.47
CA THR A 292 -14.19 -10.24 -8.56
C THR A 292 -14.40 -11.46 -7.66
N ASP A 293 -13.74 -12.60 -7.89
CA ASP A 293 -14.08 -13.85 -7.22
C ASP A 293 -12.85 -14.69 -6.85
N THR A 294 -13.08 -15.72 -6.04
CA THR A 294 -12.12 -16.73 -5.58
C THR A 294 -11.34 -17.40 -6.72
N GLN A 295 -11.98 -17.64 -7.88
CA GLN A 295 -11.31 -18.15 -9.07
C GLN A 295 -10.26 -17.18 -9.66
N ASP A 296 -10.30 -15.90 -9.29
CA ASP A 296 -9.34 -14.89 -9.74
C ASP A 296 -8.10 -14.82 -8.83
N VAL A 297 -8.08 -15.49 -7.67
CA VAL A 297 -7.04 -15.34 -6.61
C VAL A 297 -5.63 -15.56 -7.15
N GLU A 298 -5.40 -16.58 -7.98
CA GLU A 298 -4.06 -16.84 -8.52
C GLU A 298 -3.62 -15.74 -9.50
N CYS A 299 -4.54 -15.26 -10.36
CA CYS A 299 -4.27 -14.12 -11.25
C CYS A 299 -4.00 -12.84 -10.45
N LEU A 300 -4.80 -12.57 -9.42
CA LEU A 300 -4.67 -11.39 -8.55
C LEU A 300 -3.33 -11.40 -7.79
N SER A 301 -2.93 -12.57 -7.29
CA SER A 301 -1.66 -12.73 -6.54
C SER A 301 -0.44 -12.54 -7.44
N ASN A 302 -0.49 -13.07 -8.67
CA ASN A 302 0.65 -13.04 -9.58
C ASN A 302 0.78 -11.72 -10.35
N ALA A 303 -0.32 -11.08 -10.75
CA ALA A 303 -0.30 -9.87 -11.57
C ALA A 303 0.50 -8.74 -10.95
N GLY A 304 1.29 -8.03 -11.77
CA GLY A 304 2.11 -6.89 -11.37
C GLY A 304 1.31 -5.84 -10.61
N LEU A 305 0.11 -5.54 -11.14
CA LEU A 305 -0.95 -4.84 -10.42
C LEU A 305 -2.21 -5.69 -10.40
N SER A 306 -2.94 -5.67 -9.29
CA SER A 306 -4.21 -6.35 -9.20
C SER A 306 -5.21 -5.54 -8.40
N GLY A 307 -6.47 -5.64 -8.80
CA GLY A 307 -7.57 -4.88 -8.25
C GLY A 307 -8.78 -5.77 -8.03
N VAL A 308 -9.58 -5.46 -7.02
CA VAL A 308 -10.94 -5.99 -6.88
C VAL A 308 -11.93 -4.89 -6.51
N PRO A 309 -13.20 -4.96 -6.95
CA PRO A 309 -14.26 -4.13 -6.39
C PRO A 309 -14.55 -4.49 -4.92
N PRO A 310 -15.20 -3.58 -4.16
CA PRO A 310 -15.43 -3.79 -2.72
C PRO A 310 -16.38 -4.95 -2.41
N GLN A 311 -17.14 -5.44 -3.39
CA GLN A 311 -18.02 -6.60 -3.27
C GLN A 311 -17.30 -7.95 -3.32
N ALA A 312 -16.02 -7.98 -3.71
CA ALA A 312 -15.30 -9.22 -3.91
C ALA A 312 -15.18 -10.03 -2.61
N PRO A 313 -15.22 -11.37 -2.66
CA PRO A 313 -15.00 -12.22 -1.50
C PRO A 313 -13.65 -11.93 -0.84
N ALA A 314 -13.56 -12.11 0.48
CA ALA A 314 -12.36 -11.82 1.27
C ALA A 314 -11.09 -12.44 0.66
N ALA A 315 -11.16 -13.70 0.20
CA ALA A 315 -10.01 -14.37 -0.43
C ALA A 315 -9.45 -13.59 -1.64
N ALA A 316 -10.32 -13.06 -2.51
CA ALA A 316 -9.93 -12.24 -3.64
C ALA A 316 -9.39 -10.87 -3.19
N GLY A 317 -10.06 -10.24 -2.22
CA GLY A 317 -9.59 -8.98 -1.62
C GLY A 317 -8.20 -9.06 -0.98
N ILE A 318 -7.88 -10.18 -0.34
CA ILE A 318 -6.55 -10.39 0.24
C ILE A 318 -5.48 -10.67 -0.83
N ALA A 319 -5.86 -11.35 -1.92
CA ALA A 319 -4.95 -11.62 -3.03
C ALA A 319 -4.67 -10.36 -3.88
N ALA A 320 -5.62 -9.44 -3.92
CA ALA A 320 -5.50 -8.20 -4.68
C ALA A 320 -4.55 -7.20 -4.00
N LYS A 321 -3.84 -6.42 -4.83
CA LYS A 321 -2.95 -5.35 -4.38
C LYS A 321 -3.68 -4.02 -4.16
N TYR A 322 -4.91 -3.92 -4.67
CA TYR A 322 -5.76 -2.75 -4.58
C TYR A 322 -7.22 -3.17 -4.42
N THR A 323 -7.92 -2.55 -3.49
CA THR A 323 -9.37 -2.70 -3.34
C THR A 323 -10.02 -1.39 -3.75
N CYS A 324 -10.84 -1.41 -4.80
CA CYS A 324 -11.56 -0.24 -5.25
C CYS A 324 -12.57 0.20 -4.19
N ARG A 325 -12.80 1.51 -4.10
CA ARG A 325 -13.88 2.13 -3.34
C ARG A 325 -15.18 2.13 -4.13
N SER A 326 -15.08 2.32 -5.45
CA SER A 326 -16.22 2.29 -6.36
C SER A 326 -16.73 0.86 -6.55
N PRO A 327 -18.05 0.62 -6.43
CA PRO A 327 -18.67 -0.66 -6.76
C PRO A 327 -18.43 -1.11 -8.21
N ALA A 328 -18.43 -2.43 -8.42
CA ALA A 328 -18.48 -3.06 -9.75
C ALA A 328 -19.63 -2.47 -10.59
N GLY A 329 -19.41 -2.22 -11.89
CA GLY A 329 -20.41 -1.59 -12.77
C GLY A 329 -20.72 -0.12 -12.48
N HIS A 330 -20.08 0.50 -11.47
CA HIS A 330 -20.34 1.87 -11.06
C HIS A 330 -19.09 2.77 -11.03
N GLY A 331 -17.97 2.35 -11.65
CA GLY A 331 -16.73 3.11 -11.65
C GLY A 331 -15.49 2.34 -11.17
N ALA A 332 -15.61 1.06 -10.80
CA ALA A 332 -14.48 0.27 -10.33
C ALA A 332 -13.36 0.16 -11.38
N VAL A 333 -13.73 -0.04 -12.66
CA VAL A 333 -12.75 -0.13 -13.77
C VAL A 333 -12.07 1.22 -13.97
N ARG A 334 -12.84 2.31 -13.88
CA ARG A 334 -12.33 3.68 -13.95
C ARG A 334 -11.33 3.98 -12.84
N GLU A 335 -11.68 3.68 -11.60
CA GLU A 335 -10.82 3.91 -10.46
C GLU A 335 -9.51 3.12 -10.57
N PHE A 336 -9.59 1.84 -10.93
CA PHE A 336 -8.41 1.01 -11.11
C PHE A 336 -7.54 1.47 -12.29
N ALA A 337 -8.15 1.93 -13.39
CA ALA A 337 -7.43 2.52 -14.51
C ALA A 337 -6.68 3.80 -14.10
N ASP A 338 -7.32 4.69 -13.33
CA ASP A 338 -6.68 5.91 -12.82
C ASP A 338 -5.48 5.55 -11.90
N TYR A 339 -5.62 4.50 -11.08
CA TYR A 339 -4.54 3.97 -10.26
C TYR A 339 -3.36 3.44 -11.09
N ILE A 340 -3.63 2.63 -12.13
CA ILE A 340 -2.60 2.13 -13.06
C ILE A 340 -1.84 3.30 -13.71
N LEU A 341 -2.57 4.29 -14.23
CA LEU A 341 -1.98 5.45 -14.92
C LEU A 341 -1.16 6.34 -13.96
N LEU A 342 -1.61 6.49 -12.72
CA LEU A 342 -0.86 7.21 -11.69
C LEU A 342 0.48 6.55 -11.40
N LEU A 343 0.52 5.22 -11.27
CA LEU A 343 1.75 4.48 -11.04
C LEU A 343 2.68 4.54 -12.26
N LYS A 344 2.13 4.42 -13.48
CA LYS A 344 2.90 4.56 -14.72
C LYS A 344 3.63 5.91 -14.78
N LYS A 345 2.93 7.02 -14.50
CA LYS A 345 3.53 8.36 -14.49
C LYS A 345 4.70 8.49 -13.51
N LYS A 346 4.59 7.89 -12.31
CA LYS A 346 5.66 7.92 -11.31
C LYS A 346 6.89 7.14 -11.73
N ALA A 347 6.70 5.98 -12.35
CA ALA A 347 7.81 5.18 -12.87
C ALA A 347 8.60 5.99 -13.91
N THR A 348 7.91 6.70 -14.81
CA THR A 348 8.56 7.57 -15.81
C THR A 348 9.32 8.73 -15.16
N SER A 349 8.70 9.47 -14.22
CA SER A 349 9.36 10.62 -13.57
C SER A 349 10.62 10.23 -12.80
N ARG A 350 10.60 9.10 -12.07
CA ARG A 350 11.78 8.60 -11.35
C ARG A 350 12.89 8.16 -12.30
N ALA A 351 12.55 7.52 -13.41
CA ALA A 351 13.53 7.14 -14.43
C ALA A 351 14.20 8.35 -15.08
N ASP A 352 13.45 9.44 -15.29
CA ASP A 352 13.99 10.71 -15.79
C ASP A 352 14.92 11.37 -14.76
N GLU A 353 14.56 11.38 -13.47
CA GLU A 353 15.41 11.88 -12.38
C GLU A 353 16.72 11.09 -12.26
N GLU A 354 16.67 9.75 -12.25
CA GLU A 354 17.86 8.89 -12.21
C GLU A 354 18.77 9.08 -13.45
N ARG A 355 18.17 9.37 -14.62
CA ARG A 355 18.92 9.63 -15.85
C ARG A 355 19.64 10.98 -15.81
N ILE A 356 19.00 12.01 -15.26
CA ILE A 356 19.60 13.34 -15.06
C ILE A 356 20.79 13.22 -14.09
N ASP A 357 20.63 12.48 -13.00
CA ASP A 357 21.68 12.32 -11.99
C ASP A 357 22.92 11.62 -12.59
N ARG A 358 22.73 10.56 -13.38
CA ARG A 358 23.84 9.87 -14.08
C ARG A 358 24.53 10.67 -15.17
N MET A 359 23.91 11.74 -15.68
CA MET A 359 24.53 12.64 -16.67
C MET A 359 25.31 13.80 -16.01
N ASN A 360 25.11 14.02 -14.71
CA ASN A 360 25.75 15.08 -13.93
C ASN A 360 26.93 14.60 -13.07
N PHE A 361 27.39 13.35 -13.24
CA PHE A 361 28.60 12.80 -12.59
C PHE A 361 29.65 12.37 -13.60
#